data_AF-A0A1N7EWB8-F1
#
_entry.id   AF-A0A1N7EWB8-F1
#
_cell.length_a   1.000
_cell.length_b   1.000
_cell.length_c   1.000
_cell.angle_alpha   90.00
_cell.angle_beta   90.00
_cell.angle_gamma   90.00
#
_symmetry.space_group_name_H-M   'P 1'
#
loop_
_entity.id
_entity.type
_entity.pdbx_description
1 polymer ?
#
loop_
_entity_poly.entity_id
_entity_poly.type
_entity_poly.pdbx_seq_one_letter_code
_entity_poly.pdbx_strand_id
1 'polypeptide(L)'
;IDASALANGNYVVTAQNGALSIAARPITVTADAQSKVYGNVDPGLTYQVTQGNLVAGDSLNGVLRRAAGENVGSYTIDASALANGNYVVTAQNGSLSIAARPITVTADAKSKVYGNVDPGLTYQVTQGNLVAGDSLSGVLRRAAGENVGSYTIDASALANGNYVVTAQNGSLSIDARPITVTADGKSKVYGNVDPGLTYQVTQGNLVAGDSLSGVLRRAAGENVGSYTIDASALANGNYVVTAQNGALTIDADPGLENAIRLARRQVTTGTNDVAAGTTASAGVAAVPGVAALAAPGAGSVSESGVSLIGGLALVPVADAAHAAPAPGSSGTPGFTRIFVVNGGINVLAAAPVAGGVAQ
;
A
#
# COMPACT_ATOMS: atom_id res chain seq x y z
N ILE A 1 -84.48 -57.44 -5.06
CA ILE A 1 -85.72 -57.31 -4.27
C ILE A 1 -86.36 -58.67 -4.24
N ASP A 2 -86.33 -59.30 -3.07
CA ASP A 2 -86.89 -60.64 -2.87
C ASP A 2 -88.42 -60.55 -2.76
N ALA A 3 -89.11 -61.26 -3.65
CA ALA A 3 -90.57 -61.30 -3.72
C ALA A 3 -91.13 -62.65 -3.23
N SER A 4 -90.29 -63.54 -2.71
CA SER A 4 -90.67 -64.90 -2.29
C SER A 4 -91.64 -64.94 -1.10
N ALA A 5 -91.73 -63.87 -0.31
CA ALA A 5 -92.67 -63.75 0.80
C ALA A 5 -94.12 -63.36 0.36
N LEU A 6 -94.36 -63.12 -0.93
CA LEU A 6 -95.69 -62.79 -1.44
C LEU A 6 -96.55 -64.06 -1.53
N ALA A 7 -97.49 -64.22 -0.60
CA ALA A 7 -98.43 -65.34 -0.59
C ALA A 7 -99.88 -64.87 -0.38
N ASN A 8 -100.83 -65.60 -0.99
CA ASN A 8 -102.26 -65.38 -0.82
C ASN A 8 -102.98 -66.74 -0.76
N GLY A 9 -103.89 -66.92 0.19
CA GLY A 9 -104.59 -68.20 0.41
C GLY A 9 -105.62 -68.57 -0.68
N ASN A 10 -106.00 -67.63 -1.54
CA ASN A 10 -107.03 -67.82 -2.57
C ASN A 10 -106.47 -67.80 -4.00
N TYR A 11 -105.17 -67.54 -4.21
CA TYR A 11 -104.56 -67.43 -5.53
C TYR A 11 -103.18 -68.13 -5.58
N VAL A 12 -102.85 -68.72 -6.73
CA VAL A 12 -101.47 -69.13 -7.03
C VAL A 12 -100.67 -67.89 -7.40
N VAL A 13 -99.72 -67.50 -6.54
CA VAL A 13 -98.84 -66.34 -6.77
C VAL A 13 -97.56 -66.79 -7.46
N THR A 14 -97.29 -66.27 -8.66
CA THR A 14 -95.98 -66.39 -9.32
C THR A 14 -95.20 -65.09 -9.12
N ALA A 15 -94.35 -65.07 -8.11
CA ALA A 15 -93.51 -63.91 -7.82
C ALA A 15 -92.24 -63.90 -8.69
N GLN A 16 -91.89 -62.72 -9.21
CA GLN A 16 -90.61 -62.50 -9.87
C GLN A 16 -89.78 -61.54 -9.04
N ASN A 17 -88.52 -61.90 -8.80
CA ASN A 17 -87.59 -61.02 -8.09
C ASN A 17 -87.23 -59.83 -8.97
N GLY A 18 -87.29 -58.63 -8.38
CA GLY A 18 -86.77 -57.41 -9.03
C GLY A 18 -85.27 -57.26 -8.83
N ALA A 19 -84.56 -56.70 -9.81
CA ALA A 19 -83.17 -56.29 -9.65
C ALA A 19 -83.10 -54.86 -9.08
N LEU A 20 -82.23 -54.63 -8.08
CA LEU A 20 -81.87 -53.29 -7.62
C LEU A 20 -80.46 -52.99 -8.13
N SER A 21 -80.32 -51.88 -8.85
CA SER A 21 -79.00 -51.35 -9.25
C SER A 21 -78.72 -50.10 -8.44
N ILE A 22 -77.51 -50.03 -7.86
CA ILE A 22 -77.02 -48.85 -7.14
C ILE A 22 -75.87 -48.28 -7.97
N ALA A 23 -76.03 -47.06 -8.46
CA ALA A 23 -74.98 -46.36 -9.19
C ALA A 23 -73.94 -45.79 -8.21
N ALA A 24 -72.66 -45.82 -8.61
CA ALA A 24 -71.59 -45.18 -7.85
C ALA A 24 -71.78 -43.66 -7.79
N ARG A 25 -71.55 -43.06 -6.63
CA ARG A 25 -71.76 -41.61 -6.44
C ARG A 25 -70.59 -40.82 -7.02
N PRO A 26 -70.79 -39.81 -7.87
CA PRO A 26 -69.70 -38.98 -8.36
C PRO A 26 -69.17 -38.06 -7.26
N ILE A 27 -67.84 -37.97 -7.15
CA ILE A 27 -67.14 -37.00 -6.28
C ILE A 27 -65.93 -36.41 -7.01
N THR A 28 -65.54 -35.20 -6.64
CA THR A 28 -64.25 -34.62 -7.04
C THR A 28 -63.34 -34.52 -5.84
N VAL A 29 -62.09 -34.93 -6.03
CA VAL A 29 -61.05 -34.90 -5.00
C VAL A 29 -59.89 -34.09 -5.53
N THR A 30 -59.40 -33.14 -4.75
CA THR A 30 -58.27 -32.29 -5.12
C THR A 30 -57.16 -32.49 -4.11
N ALA A 31 -55.95 -32.82 -4.58
CA ALA A 31 -54.78 -32.82 -3.71
C ALA A 31 -54.45 -31.39 -3.28
N ASP A 32 -54.18 -31.21 -1.99
CA ASP A 32 -53.85 -29.91 -1.44
C ASP A 32 -52.49 -29.42 -2.00
N ALA A 33 -52.40 -28.13 -2.28
CA ALA A 33 -51.12 -27.51 -2.58
C ALA A 33 -50.22 -27.52 -1.34
N GLN A 34 -48.94 -27.81 -1.55
CA GLN A 34 -47.94 -27.89 -0.50
C GLN A 34 -46.76 -26.99 -0.82
N SER A 35 -45.94 -26.68 0.18
CA SER A 35 -44.70 -25.94 -0.04
C SER A 35 -43.60 -26.35 0.92
N LYS A 36 -42.36 -26.12 0.52
CA LYS A 36 -41.16 -26.26 1.35
C LYS A 36 -40.06 -25.32 0.89
N VAL A 37 -39.04 -25.18 1.73
CA VAL A 37 -37.77 -24.54 1.35
C VAL A 37 -36.80 -25.61 0.88
N TYR A 38 -35.97 -25.29 -0.10
CA TYR A 38 -34.95 -26.19 -0.63
C TYR A 38 -34.07 -26.81 0.46
N GLY A 39 -33.89 -28.13 0.39
CA GLY A 39 -33.14 -28.93 1.36
C GLY A 39 -33.90 -29.29 2.64
N ASN A 40 -35.14 -28.83 2.83
CA ASN A 40 -36.01 -29.31 3.90
C ASN A 40 -36.75 -30.58 3.47
N VAL A 41 -37.21 -31.37 4.44
CA VAL A 41 -38.00 -32.58 4.17
C VAL A 41 -39.35 -32.23 3.53
N ASP A 42 -39.87 -33.12 2.68
CA ASP A 42 -41.19 -32.95 2.06
C ASP A 42 -42.31 -32.89 3.12
N PRO A 43 -43.30 -32.00 2.95
CA PRO A 43 -44.48 -31.98 3.80
C PRO A 43 -45.35 -33.23 3.54
N GLY A 44 -46.20 -33.56 4.51
CA GLY A 44 -47.22 -34.59 4.31
C GLY A 44 -48.19 -34.20 3.20
N LEU A 45 -48.51 -35.15 2.31
CA LEU A 45 -49.46 -34.92 1.22
C LEU A 45 -50.88 -35.19 1.70
N THR A 46 -51.78 -34.25 1.44
CA THR A 46 -53.19 -34.31 1.83
C THR A 46 -54.10 -33.99 0.65
N TYR A 47 -55.38 -34.34 0.76
CA TYR A 47 -56.40 -34.03 -0.25
C TYR A 47 -57.71 -33.65 0.42
N GLN A 48 -58.57 -33.00 -0.35
CA GLN A 48 -59.94 -32.67 0.04
C GLN A 48 -60.94 -33.17 -1.00
N VAL A 49 -62.12 -33.59 -0.53
CA VAL A 49 -63.28 -33.79 -1.42
C VAL A 49 -63.87 -32.42 -1.70
N THR A 50 -63.63 -31.90 -2.91
CA THR A 50 -64.01 -30.54 -3.30
C THR A 50 -65.39 -30.46 -3.94
N GLN A 51 -65.92 -31.57 -4.45
CA GLN A 51 -67.32 -31.68 -4.88
C GLN A 51 -67.93 -33.02 -4.47
N GLY A 52 -69.19 -32.96 -4.02
CA GLY A 52 -69.86 -34.10 -3.41
C GLY A 52 -69.41 -34.31 -1.96
N ASN A 53 -69.56 -35.54 -1.47
CA ASN A 53 -69.15 -35.93 -0.12
C ASN A 53 -68.86 -37.43 -0.06
N LEU A 54 -68.25 -37.88 1.03
CA LEU A 54 -68.19 -39.29 1.43
C LEU A 54 -69.30 -39.56 2.45
N VAL A 55 -69.85 -40.79 2.45
CA VAL A 55 -70.75 -41.25 3.51
C VAL A 55 -69.90 -41.55 4.75
N ALA A 56 -70.49 -41.40 5.94
CA ALA A 56 -69.79 -41.70 7.18
C ALA A 56 -69.27 -43.15 7.19
N GLY A 57 -67.97 -43.32 7.45
CA GLY A 57 -67.28 -44.61 7.42
C GLY A 57 -66.59 -44.93 6.08
N ASP A 58 -66.90 -44.21 5.00
CA ASP A 58 -66.21 -44.38 3.73
C ASP A 58 -64.89 -43.60 3.70
N SER A 59 -63.88 -44.19 3.06
CA SER A 59 -62.58 -43.56 2.80
C SER A 59 -62.11 -43.86 1.38
N LEU A 60 -61.21 -43.03 0.85
CA LEU A 60 -60.52 -43.35 -0.40
C LEU A 60 -59.30 -44.21 -0.12
N ASN A 61 -59.07 -45.18 -1.01
CA ASN A 61 -57.85 -45.97 -1.05
C ASN A 61 -56.83 -45.30 -1.98
N GLY A 62 -55.56 -45.69 -1.84
CA GLY A 62 -54.45 -45.16 -2.65
C GLY A 62 -53.59 -44.16 -1.88
N VAL A 63 -52.57 -43.63 -2.55
CA VAL A 63 -51.62 -42.66 -1.97
C VAL A 63 -51.35 -41.54 -2.97
N LEU A 64 -51.27 -40.32 -2.46
CA LEU A 64 -50.76 -39.19 -3.24
C LEU A 64 -49.27 -39.39 -3.52
N ARG A 65 -48.81 -38.97 -4.71
CA ARG A 65 -47.40 -39.02 -5.10
C ARG A 65 -47.00 -37.72 -5.75
N ARG A 66 -45.92 -37.10 -5.31
CA ARG A 66 -45.36 -35.96 -6.04
C ARG A 66 -44.45 -36.40 -7.18
N ALA A 67 -44.31 -35.55 -8.18
CA ALA A 67 -43.26 -35.67 -9.20
C ALA A 67 -41.87 -35.61 -8.56
N ALA A 68 -40.90 -36.32 -9.14
CA ALA A 68 -39.52 -36.33 -8.66
C ALA A 68 -38.78 -35.01 -8.94
N GLY A 69 -37.70 -34.76 -8.19
CA GLY A 69 -36.87 -33.56 -8.28
C GLY A 69 -36.89 -32.76 -6.98
N GLU A 70 -35.87 -31.92 -6.80
CA GLU A 70 -35.63 -31.23 -5.54
C GLU A 70 -35.22 -29.76 -5.73
N ASN A 71 -34.82 -29.35 -6.94
CA ASN A 71 -34.48 -27.96 -7.23
C ASN A 71 -35.68 -27.04 -7.03
N VAL A 72 -35.41 -25.75 -6.84
CA VAL A 72 -36.44 -24.71 -6.75
C VAL A 72 -37.35 -24.76 -7.97
N GLY A 73 -38.66 -24.75 -7.72
CA GLY A 73 -39.67 -24.94 -8.76
C GLY A 73 -41.00 -25.47 -8.22
N SER A 74 -41.89 -25.85 -9.14
CA SER A 74 -43.19 -26.43 -8.83
C SER A 74 -43.27 -27.86 -9.36
N TYR A 75 -43.76 -28.77 -8.52
CA TYR A 75 -43.85 -30.20 -8.80
C TYR A 75 -45.28 -30.66 -8.61
N THR A 76 -45.83 -31.42 -9.56
CA THR A 76 -47.20 -31.94 -9.47
C THR A 76 -47.34 -32.91 -8.29
N ILE A 77 -48.44 -32.82 -7.56
CA ILE A 77 -48.91 -33.82 -6.60
C ILE A 77 -50.04 -34.59 -7.28
N ASP A 78 -49.76 -35.82 -7.69
CA ASP A 78 -50.68 -36.69 -8.39
C ASP A 78 -51.70 -37.32 -7.43
N ALA A 79 -52.97 -37.13 -7.76
CA ALA A 79 -54.12 -37.66 -7.03
C ALA A 79 -54.82 -38.81 -7.74
N SER A 80 -54.35 -39.21 -8.92
CA SER A 80 -55.06 -40.16 -9.81
C SER A 80 -55.21 -41.56 -9.22
N ALA A 81 -54.36 -41.91 -8.24
CA ALA A 81 -54.43 -43.18 -7.54
C ALA A 81 -55.55 -43.26 -6.48
N LEU A 82 -56.21 -42.13 -6.15
CA LEU A 82 -57.29 -42.09 -5.16
C LEU A 82 -58.58 -42.70 -5.75
N ALA A 83 -59.08 -43.76 -5.12
CA ALA A 83 -60.25 -44.48 -5.61
C ALA A 83 -61.08 -45.11 -4.49
N ASN A 84 -62.36 -45.32 -4.76
CA ASN A 84 -63.27 -46.15 -3.95
C ASN A 84 -64.35 -46.73 -4.89
N GLY A 85 -64.63 -48.04 -4.77
CA GLY A 85 -65.58 -48.73 -5.65
C GLY A 85 -67.03 -48.24 -5.58
N ASN A 86 -67.42 -47.56 -4.49
CA ASN A 86 -68.74 -46.96 -4.33
C ASN A 86 -68.86 -45.58 -4.99
N TYR A 87 -67.77 -45.05 -5.54
CA TYR A 87 -67.68 -43.68 -6.05
C TYR A 87 -67.07 -43.61 -7.44
N VAL A 88 -67.59 -42.68 -8.27
CA VAL A 88 -66.90 -42.24 -9.49
C VAL A 88 -66.01 -41.08 -9.11
N VAL A 89 -64.72 -41.35 -8.88
CA VAL A 89 -63.77 -40.34 -8.39
C VAL A 89 -63.16 -39.57 -9.56
N THR A 90 -63.37 -38.25 -9.58
CA THR A 90 -62.63 -37.32 -10.42
C THR A 90 -61.49 -36.72 -9.61
N ALA A 91 -60.26 -37.13 -9.90
CA ALA A 91 -59.07 -36.65 -9.19
C ALA A 91 -58.46 -35.42 -9.87
N GLN A 92 -58.14 -34.40 -9.07
CA GLN A 92 -57.43 -33.19 -9.47
C GLN A 92 -56.09 -33.13 -8.75
N ASN A 93 -55.04 -32.91 -9.52
CA ASN A 93 -53.69 -32.84 -9.00
C ASN A 93 -53.45 -31.52 -8.26
N GLY A 94 -52.60 -31.59 -7.23
CA GLY A 94 -52.08 -30.43 -6.51
C GLY A 94 -50.68 -30.06 -6.99
N SER A 95 -50.01 -29.15 -6.27
CA SER A 95 -48.63 -28.78 -6.54
C SER A 95 -47.82 -28.62 -5.25
N LEU A 96 -46.58 -29.12 -5.25
CA LEU A 96 -45.56 -28.81 -4.26
C LEU A 96 -44.65 -27.71 -4.82
N SER A 97 -44.62 -26.56 -4.16
CA SER A 97 -43.67 -25.47 -4.46
C SER A 97 -42.43 -25.58 -3.59
N ILE A 98 -41.25 -25.65 -4.21
CA ILE A 98 -39.95 -25.59 -3.51
C ILE A 98 -39.39 -24.18 -3.68
N ALA A 99 -39.31 -23.43 -2.57
CA ALA A 99 -38.74 -22.08 -2.54
C ALA A 99 -37.22 -22.12 -2.30
N ALA A 100 -36.51 -21.14 -2.85
CA ALA A 100 -35.07 -21.00 -2.67
C ALA A 100 -34.70 -20.77 -1.20
N ARG A 101 -33.61 -21.39 -0.75
CA ARG A 101 -33.12 -21.25 0.64
C ARG A 101 -32.35 -19.95 0.81
N PRO A 102 -32.70 -19.07 1.76
CA PRO A 102 -31.94 -17.84 1.98
C PRO A 102 -30.60 -18.15 2.65
N ILE A 103 -29.53 -17.54 2.14
CA ILE A 103 -28.19 -17.55 2.76
C ILE A 103 -27.56 -16.16 2.65
N THR A 104 -26.65 -15.85 3.57
CA THR A 104 -25.75 -14.71 3.44
C THR A 104 -24.34 -15.21 3.24
N VAL A 105 -23.64 -14.64 2.27
CA VAL A 105 -22.21 -14.87 2.04
C VAL A 105 -21.44 -13.58 2.19
N THR A 106 -20.25 -13.68 2.78
CA THR A 106 -19.36 -12.54 3.00
C THR A 106 -18.00 -12.88 2.41
N ALA A 107 -17.50 -12.04 1.51
CA ALA A 107 -16.12 -12.16 1.05
C ALA A 107 -15.16 -11.85 2.21
N ASP A 108 -14.15 -12.70 2.37
CA ASP A 108 -13.17 -12.54 3.45
C ASP A 108 -12.34 -11.28 3.21
N ALA A 109 -12.07 -10.54 4.28
CA ALA A 109 -11.08 -9.47 4.24
C ALA A 109 -9.68 -10.06 3.99
N LYS A 110 -8.87 -9.31 3.25
CA LYS A 110 -7.51 -9.69 2.87
C LYS A 110 -6.57 -8.51 3.06
N SER A 111 -5.28 -8.79 3.13
CA SER A 111 -4.26 -7.75 3.08
C SER A 111 -3.06 -8.20 2.27
N LYS A 112 -2.30 -7.22 1.79
CA LYS A 112 -0.97 -7.40 1.20
C LYS A 112 -0.11 -6.18 1.47
N VAL A 113 1.20 -6.34 1.33
CA VAL A 113 2.14 -5.22 1.30
C VAL A 113 2.28 -4.70 -0.13
N TYR A 114 2.42 -3.39 -0.31
CA TYR A 114 2.61 -2.76 -1.60
C TYR A 114 3.73 -3.42 -2.43
N GLY A 115 3.41 -3.73 -3.69
CA GLY A 115 4.29 -4.43 -4.61
C GLY A 115 4.30 -5.95 -4.48
N ASN A 116 3.60 -6.54 -3.50
CA ASN A 116 3.38 -7.98 -3.44
C ASN A 116 2.16 -8.38 -4.29
N VAL A 117 2.14 -9.65 -4.70
CA VAL A 117 1.02 -10.26 -5.42
C VAL A 117 -0.24 -10.30 -4.57
N ASP A 118 -1.40 -10.29 -5.22
CA ASP A 118 -2.68 -10.39 -4.53
C ASP A 118 -2.84 -11.77 -3.85
N PRO A 119 -3.40 -11.81 -2.64
CA PRO A 119 -3.78 -13.08 -2.02
C PRO A 119 -4.98 -13.71 -2.72
N GLY A 120 -5.13 -15.02 -2.58
CA GLY A 120 -6.33 -15.72 -3.04
C GLY A 120 -7.60 -15.19 -2.36
N LEU A 121 -8.59 -14.82 -3.17
CA LEU A 121 -9.89 -14.34 -2.67
C LEU A 121 -10.74 -15.53 -2.23
N THR A 122 -11.38 -15.41 -1.06
CA THR A 122 -12.22 -16.45 -0.46
C THR A 122 -13.46 -15.80 0.15
N TYR A 123 -14.48 -16.61 0.43
CA TYR A 123 -15.71 -16.17 1.08
C TYR A 123 -16.19 -17.22 2.08
N GLN A 124 -17.10 -16.81 2.96
CA GLN A 124 -17.78 -17.68 3.91
C GLN A 124 -19.30 -17.50 3.82
N VAL A 125 -20.04 -18.56 4.13
CA VAL A 125 -21.48 -18.47 4.39
C VAL A 125 -21.65 -18.04 5.84
N THR A 126 -22.06 -16.79 6.06
CA THR A 126 -22.14 -16.17 7.39
C THR A 126 -23.52 -16.30 8.03
N GLN A 127 -24.57 -16.54 7.24
CA GLN A 127 -25.90 -16.88 7.74
C GLN A 127 -26.56 -17.95 6.88
N GLY A 128 -27.30 -18.85 7.52
CA GLY A 128 -27.86 -20.03 6.89
C GLY A 128 -26.80 -21.10 6.63
N ASN A 129 -27.06 -21.98 5.68
CA ASN A 129 -26.14 -23.05 5.30
C ASN A 129 -26.44 -23.57 3.90
N LEU A 130 -25.39 -24.06 3.24
CA LEU A 130 -25.54 -24.88 2.04
C LEU A 130 -25.96 -26.30 2.44
N VAL A 131 -26.69 -26.96 1.53
CA VAL A 131 -26.97 -28.39 1.63
C VAL A 131 -25.68 -29.12 1.26
N ALA A 132 -25.43 -30.28 1.85
CA ALA A 132 -24.20 -31.03 1.62
C ALA A 132 -24.00 -31.32 0.12
N GLY A 133 -22.84 -30.94 -0.41
CA GLY A 133 -22.50 -31.07 -1.83
C GLY A 133 -22.78 -29.83 -2.69
N ASP A 134 -23.56 -28.87 -2.17
CA ASP A 134 -23.85 -27.65 -2.91
C ASP A 134 -22.69 -26.66 -2.84
N SER A 135 -22.53 -25.89 -3.92
CA SER A 135 -21.55 -24.82 -4.05
C SER A 135 -22.16 -23.62 -4.75
N LEU A 136 -21.56 -22.45 -4.56
CA LEU A 136 -21.92 -21.26 -5.33
C LEU A 136 -21.06 -21.19 -6.59
N SER A 137 -21.69 -20.78 -7.67
CA SER A 137 -21.02 -20.39 -8.91
C SER A 137 -20.63 -18.91 -8.87
N GLY A 138 -19.76 -18.49 -9.78
CA GLY A 138 -19.26 -17.12 -9.85
C GLY A 138 -17.84 -16.97 -9.30
N VAL A 139 -17.33 -15.73 -9.34
CA VAL A 139 -15.98 -15.40 -8.86
C VAL A 139 -16.00 -14.10 -8.08
N LEU A 140 -15.18 -14.04 -7.03
CA LEU A 140 -14.90 -12.80 -6.33
C LEU A 140 -14.01 -11.91 -7.20
N ARG A 141 -14.24 -10.58 -7.15
CA ARG A 141 -13.42 -9.61 -7.87
C ARG A 141 -13.10 -8.44 -6.97
N ARG A 142 -11.82 -8.07 -6.89
CA ARG A 142 -11.47 -6.83 -6.19
C ARG A 142 -11.53 -5.62 -7.11
N ALA A 143 -11.68 -4.43 -6.51
CA ALA A 143 -11.49 -3.16 -7.19
C ALA A 143 -10.05 -3.00 -7.69
N ALA A 144 -9.89 -2.32 -8.82
CA ALA A 144 -8.58 -2.06 -9.42
C ALA A 144 -7.77 -1.01 -8.63
N GLY A 145 -6.44 -1.06 -8.79
CA GLY A 145 -5.49 -0.16 -8.15
C GLY A 145 -4.47 -0.91 -7.29
N GLU A 146 -3.32 -0.29 -7.07
CA GLU A 146 -2.18 -0.89 -6.38
C GLU A 146 -1.58 -0.03 -5.28
N ASN A 147 -1.92 1.27 -5.23
CA ASN A 147 -1.41 2.15 -4.19
C ASN A 147 -1.92 1.74 -2.80
N VAL A 148 -1.21 2.17 -1.76
CA VAL A 148 -1.62 1.95 -0.37
C VAL A 148 -3.04 2.48 -0.14
N GLY A 149 -3.89 1.65 0.47
CA GLY A 149 -5.29 1.95 0.64
C GLY A 149 -6.15 0.69 0.79
N SER A 150 -7.47 0.89 0.77
CA SER A 150 -8.46 -0.19 0.89
C SER A 150 -9.26 -0.33 -0.40
N TYR A 151 -9.40 -1.56 -0.87
CA TYR A 151 -10.06 -1.90 -2.13
C TYR A 151 -11.18 -2.91 -1.86
N THR A 152 -12.38 -2.66 -2.35
CA THR A 152 -13.51 -3.58 -2.16
C THR A 152 -13.23 -4.92 -2.83
N ILE A 153 -13.60 -6.02 -2.17
CA ILE A 153 -13.71 -7.36 -2.74
C ILE A 153 -15.20 -7.65 -2.96
N ASP A 154 -15.63 -7.61 -4.22
CA ASP A 154 -17.01 -7.80 -4.63
C ASP A 154 -17.41 -9.28 -4.63
N ALA A 155 -18.53 -9.57 -3.96
CA ALA A 155 -19.10 -10.90 -3.85
C ALA A 155 -20.42 -11.08 -4.61
N SER A 156 -20.89 -10.04 -5.31
CA SER A 156 -22.24 -9.98 -5.90
C SER A 156 -22.47 -11.00 -7.01
N ALA A 157 -21.40 -11.49 -7.63
CA ALA A 157 -21.46 -12.51 -8.67
C ALA A 157 -21.68 -13.93 -8.12
N LEU A 158 -21.64 -14.15 -6.81
CA LEU A 158 -21.85 -15.47 -6.21
C LEU A 158 -23.34 -15.85 -6.26
N ALA A 159 -23.65 -16.98 -6.90
CA ALA A 159 -25.04 -17.40 -7.12
C ALA A 159 -25.22 -18.92 -7.17
N ASN A 160 -26.42 -19.37 -6.80
CA ASN A 160 -26.92 -20.72 -7.02
C ASN A 160 -28.45 -20.66 -7.16
N GLY A 161 -29.03 -21.33 -8.16
CA GLY A 161 -30.47 -21.27 -8.45
C GLY A 161 -31.39 -21.81 -7.34
N ASN A 162 -30.85 -22.60 -6.41
CA ASN A 162 -31.59 -23.13 -5.28
C ASN A 162 -31.55 -22.23 -4.03
N TYR A 163 -30.85 -21.09 -4.11
CA TYR A 163 -30.60 -20.19 -2.99
C TYR A 163 -30.95 -18.75 -3.33
N VAL A 164 -31.47 -18.04 -2.33
CA VAL A 164 -31.48 -16.57 -2.36
C VAL A 164 -30.19 -16.13 -1.68
N VAL A 165 -29.21 -15.70 -2.48
CA VAL A 165 -27.88 -15.32 -1.99
C VAL A 165 -27.83 -13.83 -1.69
N THR A 166 -27.68 -13.48 -0.42
CA THR A 166 -27.33 -12.12 0.00
C THR A 166 -25.82 -12.01 0.09
N ALA A 167 -25.19 -11.33 -0.86
CA ALA A 167 -23.74 -11.16 -0.89
C ALA A 167 -23.29 -9.89 -0.14
N GLN A 168 -22.26 -10.03 0.69
CA GLN A 168 -21.58 -8.94 1.38
C GLN A 168 -20.13 -8.86 0.91
N ASN A 169 -19.73 -7.65 0.55
CA ASN A 169 -18.39 -7.39 0.06
C ASN A 169 -17.36 -7.42 1.20
N GLY A 170 -16.15 -7.86 0.85
CA GLY A 170 -14.97 -7.79 1.71
C GLY A 170 -14.10 -6.58 1.33
N SER A 171 -12.90 -6.51 1.92
CA SER A 171 -11.90 -5.52 1.56
C SER A 171 -10.50 -6.13 1.47
N LEU A 172 -9.70 -5.64 0.52
CA LEU A 172 -8.27 -5.85 0.43
C LEU A 172 -7.57 -4.58 0.93
N SER A 173 -6.84 -4.67 2.03
CA SER A 173 -5.90 -3.62 2.46
C SER A 173 -4.57 -3.79 1.74
N ILE A 174 -4.05 -2.71 1.16
CA ILE A 174 -2.67 -2.64 0.68
C ILE A 174 -1.90 -1.77 1.65
N ASP A 175 -1.01 -2.39 2.40
CA ASP A 175 -0.20 -1.74 3.42
C ASP A 175 1.11 -1.21 2.82
N ALA A 176 1.62 -0.10 3.35
CA ALA A 176 2.83 0.53 2.85
C ALA A 176 4.06 -0.37 3.03
N ARG A 177 4.94 -0.41 2.02
CA ARG A 177 6.15 -1.23 2.07
C ARG A 177 7.22 -0.56 2.94
N PRO A 178 7.77 -1.24 3.97
CA PRO A 178 8.84 -0.67 4.77
C PRO A 178 10.14 -0.64 3.99
N ILE A 179 10.83 0.50 4.01
CA ILE A 179 12.19 0.66 3.50
C ILE A 179 13.02 1.51 4.45
N THR A 180 14.34 1.33 4.40
CA THR A 180 15.29 2.22 5.06
C THR A 180 16.11 2.93 3.99
N VAL A 181 16.20 4.25 4.11
CA VAL A 181 17.07 5.06 3.26
C VAL A 181 18.13 5.74 4.10
N THR A 182 19.35 5.77 3.57
CA THR A 182 20.49 6.40 4.23
C THR A 182 21.07 7.44 3.28
N ALA A 183 21.16 8.69 3.73
CA ALA A 183 21.90 9.71 2.99
C ALA A 183 23.39 9.34 2.97
N ASP A 184 23.99 9.40 1.78
CA ASP A 184 25.40 9.07 1.61
C ASP A 184 26.27 10.09 2.35
N GLY A 185 27.29 9.59 3.05
CA GLY A 185 28.35 10.44 3.58
C GLY A 185 29.09 11.13 2.43
N LYS A 186 29.45 12.39 2.63
CA LYS A 186 30.19 13.22 1.67
C LYS A 186 31.36 13.92 2.35
N SER A 187 32.32 14.38 1.57
CA SER A 187 33.37 15.26 2.07
C SER A 187 33.72 16.35 1.07
N LYS A 188 34.30 17.43 1.59
CA LYS A 188 34.93 18.49 0.80
C LYS A 188 36.09 19.10 1.57
N VAL A 189 36.97 19.79 0.85
CA VAL A 189 37.99 20.63 1.48
C VAL A 189 37.40 22.02 1.73
N TYR A 190 37.80 22.66 2.84
CA TYR A 190 37.39 24.02 3.18
C TYR A 190 37.56 25.00 2.00
N GLY A 191 36.51 25.77 1.71
CA GLY A 191 36.48 26.72 0.59
C GLY A 191 36.01 26.12 -0.74
N ASN A 192 35.92 24.78 -0.86
CA ASN A 192 35.31 24.14 -2.02
C ASN A 192 33.78 24.16 -1.94
N VAL A 193 33.14 24.10 -3.11
CA VAL A 193 31.69 23.96 -3.23
C VAL A 193 31.21 22.63 -2.65
N ASP A 194 29.97 22.61 -2.17
CA ASP A 194 29.37 21.39 -1.63
C ASP A 194 29.18 20.33 -2.73
N PRO A 195 29.47 19.05 -2.43
CA PRO A 195 29.19 17.97 -3.35
C PRO A 195 27.68 17.74 -3.48
N GLY A 196 27.25 17.16 -4.60
CA GLY A 196 25.87 16.71 -4.79
C GLY A 196 25.48 15.69 -3.72
N LEU A 197 24.35 15.94 -3.04
CA LEU A 197 23.81 15.04 -2.02
C LEU A 197 23.09 13.87 -2.70
N THR A 198 23.33 12.66 -2.21
CA THR A 198 22.73 11.42 -2.72
C THR A 198 22.31 10.53 -1.54
N TYR A 199 21.45 9.55 -1.80
CA TYR A 199 21.03 8.56 -0.81
C TYR A 199 20.98 7.17 -1.45
N GLN A 200 20.94 6.15 -0.59
CA GLN A 200 20.72 4.77 -0.98
C GLN A 200 19.59 4.14 -0.17
N VAL A 201 18.89 3.17 -0.76
CA VAL A 201 17.99 2.29 -0.03
C VAL A 201 18.84 1.18 0.58
N THR A 202 18.98 1.19 1.90
CA THR A 202 19.88 0.29 2.63
C THR A 202 19.18 -0.95 3.19
N GLN A 203 17.85 -0.90 3.35
CA GLN A 203 17.02 -2.06 3.68
C GLN A 203 15.69 -2.03 2.91
N GLY A 204 15.22 -3.21 2.52
CA GLY A 204 14.07 -3.35 1.62
C GLY A 204 14.43 -2.99 0.18
N ASN A 205 13.42 -2.66 -0.61
CA ASN A 205 13.58 -2.28 -2.01
C ASN A 205 12.39 -1.46 -2.49
N LEU A 206 12.65 -0.57 -3.45
CA LEU A 206 11.60 0.06 -4.24
C LEU A 206 11.08 -0.94 -5.28
N VAL A 207 9.79 -0.85 -5.58
CA VAL A 207 9.19 -1.49 -6.76
C VAL A 207 9.74 -0.79 -8.00
N ALA A 208 9.93 -1.54 -9.09
CA ALA A 208 10.50 -1.00 -10.32
C ALA A 208 9.69 0.19 -10.85
N GLY A 209 10.38 1.31 -11.10
CA GLY A 209 9.76 2.57 -11.54
C GLY A 209 9.41 3.54 -10.41
N ASP A 210 9.45 3.10 -9.15
CA ASP A 210 9.19 3.99 -8.02
C ASP A 210 10.41 4.83 -7.65
N SER A 211 10.15 6.04 -7.19
CA SER A 211 11.15 6.96 -6.62
C SER A 211 10.62 7.60 -5.34
N LEU A 212 11.54 8.07 -4.49
CA LEU A 212 11.18 8.94 -3.38
C LEU A 212 11.12 10.39 -3.85
N SER A 213 10.19 11.15 -3.28
CA SER A 213 10.11 12.59 -3.40
C SER A 213 10.78 13.26 -2.20
N GLY A 214 11.10 14.55 -2.30
CA GLY A 214 11.79 15.31 -1.26
C GLY A 214 13.24 15.65 -1.64
N VAL A 215 13.93 16.35 -0.74
CA VAL A 215 15.32 16.79 -0.94
C VAL A 215 16.14 16.54 0.31
N LEU A 216 17.38 16.09 0.11
CA LEU A 216 18.38 16.05 1.18
C LEU A 216 18.81 17.47 1.54
N ARG A 217 19.04 17.72 2.82
CA ARG A 217 19.52 19.02 3.31
C ARG A 217 20.68 18.83 4.26
N ARG A 218 21.80 19.49 4.01
CA ARG A 218 22.88 19.52 5.00
C ARG A 218 22.64 20.60 6.05
N ALA A 219 23.19 20.41 7.24
CA ALA A 219 23.30 21.46 8.25
C ALA A 219 24.17 22.62 7.75
N ALA A 220 23.83 23.85 8.17
CA ALA A 220 24.56 25.06 7.81
C ALA A 220 25.92 25.17 8.53
N GLY A 221 26.84 25.93 7.94
CA GLY A 221 28.20 26.16 8.45
C GLY A 221 29.27 25.70 7.46
N GLU A 222 30.49 26.23 7.64
CA GLU A 222 31.57 26.07 6.67
C GLU A 222 32.93 25.79 7.34
N ASN A 223 33.01 25.82 8.67
CA ASN A 223 34.26 25.52 9.37
C ASN A 223 34.63 24.03 9.21
N VAL A 224 35.91 23.71 9.39
CA VAL A 224 36.36 22.30 9.43
C VAL A 224 35.58 21.54 10.49
N GLY A 225 34.98 20.41 10.12
CA GLY A 225 34.07 19.67 10.98
C GLY A 225 33.10 18.76 10.24
N SER A 226 32.15 18.18 10.97
CA SER A 226 31.12 17.29 10.44
C SER A 226 29.75 17.93 10.55
N TYR A 227 28.99 17.87 9.45
CA TYR A 227 27.67 18.47 9.30
C TYR A 227 26.66 17.41 8.88
N THR A 228 25.55 17.29 9.59
CA THR A 228 24.49 16.31 9.27
C THR A 228 23.93 16.52 7.86
N ILE A 229 23.72 15.45 7.11
CA ILE A 229 22.90 15.42 5.89
C ILE A 229 21.57 14.78 6.26
N ASP A 230 20.52 15.59 6.36
CA ASP A 230 19.18 15.18 6.74
C ASP A 230 18.43 14.53 5.58
N ALA A 231 17.94 13.31 5.82
CA ALA A 231 17.17 12.51 4.88
C ALA A 231 15.68 12.42 5.21
N SER A 232 15.22 13.04 6.31
CA SER A 232 13.86 12.91 6.84
C SER A 232 12.75 13.40 5.89
N ALA A 233 13.09 14.27 4.94
CA ALA A 233 12.15 14.77 3.95
C ALA A 233 11.86 13.77 2.80
N LEU A 234 12.59 12.65 2.71
CA LEU A 234 12.37 11.65 1.67
C LEU A 234 11.10 10.84 1.96
N ALA A 235 10.16 10.83 1.01
CA ALA A 235 8.87 10.20 1.20
C ALA A 235 8.26 9.66 -0.10
N ASN A 236 7.42 8.63 0.04
CA ASN A 236 6.52 8.11 -0.99
C ASN A 236 5.30 7.51 -0.29
N GLY A 237 4.08 7.81 -0.76
CA GLY A 237 2.83 7.37 -0.11
C GLY A 237 2.63 5.85 -0.06
N ASN A 238 3.37 5.09 -0.87
CA ASN A 238 3.31 3.63 -0.90
C ASN A 238 4.33 2.95 0.04
N TYR A 239 5.14 3.74 0.76
CA TYR A 239 6.25 3.24 1.57
C TYR A 239 6.24 3.82 2.97
N VAL A 240 6.60 3.00 3.95
CA VAL A 240 7.03 3.49 5.26
C VAL A 240 8.53 3.74 5.17
N VAL A 241 8.93 5.00 5.04
CA VAL A 241 10.33 5.38 4.86
C VAL A 241 10.99 5.64 6.21
N THR A 242 11.95 4.80 6.58
CA THR A 242 12.85 5.05 7.71
C THR A 242 14.09 5.75 7.20
N ALA A 243 14.23 7.05 7.50
CA ALA A 243 15.36 7.85 7.05
C ALA A 243 16.52 7.82 8.05
N GLN A 244 17.74 7.64 7.54
CA GLN A 244 18.98 7.73 8.27
C GLN A 244 19.84 8.85 7.69
N ASN A 245 20.32 9.71 8.57
CA ASN A 245 21.12 10.85 8.17
C ASN A 245 22.55 10.44 7.80
N GLY A 246 23.11 11.16 6.84
CA GLY A 246 24.52 11.10 6.49
C GLY A 246 25.31 12.20 7.18
N ALA A 247 26.58 12.32 6.83
CA ALA A 247 27.44 13.43 7.27
C ALA A 247 28.24 13.99 6.09
N LEU A 248 28.31 15.32 6.01
CA LEU A 248 29.28 16.05 5.21
C LEU A 248 30.47 16.41 6.10
N THR A 249 31.65 15.88 5.79
CA THR A 249 32.90 16.29 6.45
C THR A 249 33.56 17.41 5.65
N ILE A 250 33.83 18.53 6.30
CA ILE A 250 34.68 19.61 5.76
C ILE A 250 36.08 19.41 6.33
N ASP A 251 37.01 19.01 5.48
CA ASP A 251 38.41 18.80 5.82
C ASP A 251 39.20 20.12 5.69
N ALA A 252 40.23 20.28 6.53
CA ALA A 252 41.17 21.39 6.37
C ALA A 252 41.92 21.28 5.04
N ASP A 253 42.28 22.40 4.43
CA ASP A 253 43.12 22.42 3.24
C ASP A 253 44.57 22.00 3.60
N PRO A 254 45.04 20.82 3.15
CA PRO A 254 46.39 20.36 3.46
C PRO A 254 47.49 21.24 2.84
N GLY A 255 47.17 21.93 1.73
CA GLY A 255 48.08 22.89 1.09
C GLY A 255 48.30 24.12 1.95
N LEU A 256 47.21 24.68 2.47
CA LEU A 256 47.25 25.80 3.40
C LEU A 256 47.93 25.42 4.73
N GLU A 257 47.61 24.26 5.31
CA GLU A 257 48.22 23.80 6.55
C GLU A 257 49.74 23.59 6.40
N ASN A 258 50.18 23.01 5.28
CA ASN A 258 51.61 22.88 4.98
C ASN A 258 52.30 24.24 4.76
N ALA A 259 51.65 25.18 4.08
CA ALA A 259 52.17 26.53 3.88
C ALA A 259 52.33 27.28 5.21
N ILE A 260 51.31 27.21 6.08
CA ILE A 260 51.34 27.80 7.43
C ILE A 260 52.44 27.16 8.27
N ARG A 261 52.59 25.83 8.24
CA ARG A 261 53.66 25.11 8.95
C ARG A 261 55.04 25.54 8.47
N LEU A 262 55.24 25.69 7.17
CA LEU A 262 56.52 26.08 6.58
C LEU A 262 56.88 27.54 6.92
N ALA A 263 55.89 28.44 6.86
CA ALA A 263 56.05 29.83 7.28
C ALA A 263 56.40 29.96 8.78
N ARG A 264 55.74 29.21 9.66
CA ARG A 264 56.08 29.17 11.10
C ARG A 264 57.51 28.67 11.36
N ARG A 265 58.00 27.72 10.57
CA ARG A 265 59.39 27.23 10.67
C ARG A 265 60.40 28.33 10.32
N GLN A 266 60.16 29.06 9.23
CA GLN A 266 61.04 30.17 8.81
C GLN A 266 61.14 31.28 9.86
N VAL A 267 60.03 31.61 10.51
CA VAL A 267 59.98 32.62 11.59
C VAL A 267 60.76 32.17 12.83
N THR A 268 60.79 30.86 13.12
CA THR A 268 61.38 30.32 14.35
C THR A 268 62.88 30.04 14.23
N THR A 269 63.39 29.67 13.05
CA THR A 269 64.81 29.36 12.87
C THR A 269 65.66 30.55 12.42
N GLY A 270 65.04 31.67 12.02
CA GLY A 270 65.76 32.85 11.52
C GLY A 270 66.58 32.60 10.25
N THR A 271 66.44 31.42 9.63
CA THR A 271 67.16 31.03 8.43
C THR A 271 66.23 31.02 7.23
N ASN A 272 66.59 31.78 6.20
CA ASN A 272 66.06 31.66 4.84
C ASN A 272 66.57 30.35 4.20
N ASP A 273 66.28 29.19 4.80
CA ASP A 273 66.61 27.88 4.24
C ASP A 273 65.47 27.37 3.36
N VAL A 274 65.07 28.17 2.37
CA VAL A 274 64.55 27.62 1.12
C VAL A 274 65.74 27.65 0.18
N ALA A 275 66.31 26.48 -0.11
CA ALA A 275 67.26 26.36 -1.20
C ALA A 275 66.63 27.00 -2.44
N ALA A 276 67.33 27.96 -3.05
CA ALA A 276 66.91 28.60 -4.28
C ALA A 276 66.61 27.51 -5.33
N GLY A 277 65.33 27.29 -5.62
CA GLY A 277 64.92 26.29 -6.62
C GLY A 277 63.56 25.59 -6.41
N THR A 278 62.92 25.63 -5.24
CA THR A 278 61.58 25.04 -5.08
C THR A 278 60.47 26.00 -5.51
N THR A 279 60.07 25.93 -6.78
CA THR A 279 58.79 26.50 -7.25
C THR A 279 57.63 25.63 -6.75
N ALA A 280 56.86 26.11 -5.78
CA ALA A 280 55.52 25.61 -5.54
C ALA A 280 54.59 26.26 -6.57
N SER A 281 54.24 25.54 -7.64
CA SER A 281 53.24 26.00 -8.60
C SER A 281 51.85 25.73 -8.03
N ALA A 282 51.09 26.78 -7.74
CA ALA A 282 49.63 26.67 -7.67
C ALA A 282 49.14 26.35 -9.08
N GLY A 283 48.72 25.10 -9.32
CA GLY A 283 48.08 24.73 -10.57
C GLY A 283 46.73 25.45 -10.69
N VAL A 284 46.57 26.26 -11.72
CA VAL A 284 45.29 26.87 -12.08
C VAL A 284 44.34 25.76 -12.52
N ALA A 285 43.35 25.41 -11.70
CA ALA A 285 42.20 24.66 -12.17
C ALA A 285 41.30 25.64 -12.95
N ALA A 286 41.23 25.50 -14.27
CA ALA A 286 40.34 26.29 -15.10
C ALA A 286 38.88 26.09 -14.66
N VAL A 287 38.18 27.19 -14.36
CA VAL A 287 36.73 27.21 -14.14
C VAL A 287 36.06 27.30 -15.52
N PRO A 288 35.23 26.33 -15.95
CA PRO A 288 34.48 26.45 -17.19
C PRO A 288 33.48 27.62 -17.10
N GLY A 289 33.56 28.58 -18.03
CA GLY A 289 32.56 29.65 -18.19
C GLY A 289 33.02 31.08 -17.84
N VAL A 290 34.25 31.27 -17.37
CA VAL A 290 34.85 32.62 -17.22
C VAL A 290 35.77 32.92 -18.39
N ALA A 291 35.47 33.98 -19.14
CA ALA A 291 36.27 34.43 -20.27
C ALA A 291 37.66 34.91 -19.80
N ALA A 292 38.71 34.32 -20.34
CA ALA A 292 40.08 34.79 -20.14
C ALA A 292 40.24 36.17 -20.79
N LEU A 293 40.49 37.22 -19.99
CA LEU A 293 40.93 38.51 -20.53
C LEU A 293 42.40 38.42 -20.93
N ALA A 294 42.68 38.85 -22.16
CA ALA A 294 43.98 38.79 -22.81
C ALA A 294 45.06 39.59 -22.05
N ALA A 295 46.25 39.02 -21.93
CA ALA A 295 47.45 39.70 -21.46
C ALA A 295 47.98 40.66 -22.54
N PRO A 296 48.27 41.94 -22.24
CA PRO A 296 49.11 42.76 -23.10
C PRO A 296 50.60 42.50 -22.79
N GLY A 297 51.41 42.68 -23.84
CA GLY A 297 52.77 42.17 -23.97
C GLY A 297 53.83 42.81 -23.08
N ALA A 298 55.01 42.19 -23.18
CA ALA A 298 56.23 42.47 -22.44
C ALA A 298 56.66 43.96 -22.45
N GLY A 299 56.98 44.48 -21.27
CA GLY A 299 57.73 45.73 -21.12
C GLY A 299 57.52 46.42 -19.78
N SER A 300 58.59 46.51 -18.99
CA SER A 300 58.80 47.36 -17.81
C SER A 300 58.03 47.05 -16.51
N VAL A 301 58.79 47.15 -15.43
CA VAL A 301 58.48 46.83 -14.03
C VAL A 301 57.41 47.77 -13.49
N SER A 302 56.35 47.23 -12.91
CA SER A 302 55.44 47.95 -12.01
C SER A 302 55.16 47.08 -10.80
N GLU A 303 55.75 47.47 -9.66
CA GLU A 303 55.29 47.03 -8.34
C GLU A 303 53.85 47.48 -8.16
N SER A 304 52.92 46.52 -8.12
CA SER A 304 51.55 46.56 -7.58
C SER A 304 50.68 45.60 -8.39
N GLY A 305 50.91 44.30 -8.20
CA GLY A 305 50.05 43.24 -8.70
C GLY A 305 49.58 42.38 -7.55
N VAL A 306 48.51 42.78 -6.87
CA VAL A 306 47.82 41.91 -5.91
C VAL A 306 46.50 41.47 -6.53
N SER A 307 46.50 40.28 -7.14
CA SER A 307 45.28 39.58 -7.51
C SER A 307 44.84 38.74 -6.32
N LEU A 308 43.89 39.23 -5.54
CA LEU A 308 43.29 38.49 -4.43
C LEU A 308 42.23 37.51 -4.94
N ILE A 309 42.54 36.21 -4.96
CA ILE A 309 41.59 35.15 -4.58
C ILE A 309 42.37 34.04 -3.87
N GLY A 310 42.04 33.78 -2.60
CA GLY A 310 42.31 32.54 -1.88
C GLY A 310 43.76 32.05 -1.90
N GLY A 311 44.68 32.74 -1.25
CA GLY A 311 46.04 32.24 -1.09
C GLY A 311 46.89 33.17 -0.24
N LEU A 312 47.51 32.62 0.80
CA LEU A 312 48.44 33.31 1.69
C LEU A 312 49.55 34.00 0.88
N ALA A 313 49.55 35.33 0.81
CA ALA A 313 50.66 36.09 0.25
C ALA A 313 51.66 36.43 1.38
N LEU A 314 52.82 35.77 1.39
CA LEU A 314 53.97 36.32 2.09
C LEU A 314 54.51 37.47 1.23
N VAL A 315 54.11 38.69 1.55
CA VAL A 315 54.79 39.88 1.04
C VAL A 315 56.13 39.93 1.79
N PRO A 316 57.29 39.81 1.11
CA PRO A 316 58.53 40.22 1.75
C PRO A 316 58.36 41.71 2.04
N VAL A 317 58.32 42.08 3.32
CA VAL A 317 58.64 43.47 3.64
C VAL A 317 60.10 43.60 3.24
N ALA A 318 60.34 44.12 2.03
CA ALA A 318 61.59 44.79 1.75
C ALA A 318 61.69 45.82 2.87
N ASP A 319 62.68 45.62 3.74
CA ASP A 319 62.97 46.43 4.91
C ASP A 319 62.66 47.88 4.54
N ALA A 320 61.53 48.41 5.01
CA ALA A 320 61.18 49.79 4.76
C ALA A 320 62.22 50.57 5.54
N ALA A 321 63.29 50.95 4.82
CA ALA A 321 64.57 51.40 5.31
C ALA A 321 64.45 51.97 6.72
N HIS A 322 64.64 51.12 7.74
CA HIS A 322 64.92 51.64 9.05
C HIS A 322 66.32 52.19 8.92
N ALA A 323 66.40 53.52 8.77
CA ALA A 323 67.65 54.25 8.81
C ALA A 323 68.49 53.66 9.94
N ALA A 324 69.66 53.13 9.59
CA ALA A 324 70.57 52.55 10.56
C ALA A 324 70.70 53.51 11.74
N PRO A 325 70.55 53.05 13.00
CA PRO A 325 70.75 53.92 14.13
C PRO A 325 72.13 54.58 13.99
N ALA A 326 72.19 55.90 14.17
CA ALA A 326 73.44 56.64 14.14
C ALA A 326 74.47 55.94 15.06
N PRO A 327 75.77 55.92 14.70
CA PRO A 327 76.76 55.18 15.47
C PRO A 327 76.76 55.66 16.93
N GLY A 328 76.31 54.79 17.85
CA GLY A 328 76.28 55.09 19.29
C GLY A 328 74.97 54.79 20.04
N SER A 329 73.85 54.47 19.38
CA SER A 329 72.60 54.11 20.09
C SER A 329 72.37 52.60 20.16
N SER A 330 72.24 52.06 21.37
CA SER A 330 71.98 50.65 21.68
C SER A 330 70.50 50.25 21.51
N GLY A 331 69.89 50.59 20.37
CA GLY A 331 68.50 50.23 20.07
C GLY A 331 68.40 48.88 19.37
N THR A 332 67.76 47.90 20.01
CA THR A 332 67.41 46.61 19.37
C THR A 332 66.38 46.85 18.26
N PRO A 333 66.56 46.35 17.02
CA PRO A 333 65.56 46.51 15.97
C PRO A 333 64.25 45.79 16.38
N GLY A 334 63.13 46.50 16.30
CA GLY A 334 61.81 45.97 16.62
C GLY A 334 61.30 45.04 15.52
N PHE A 335 60.71 43.91 15.90
CA PHE A 335 60.02 43.02 14.96
C PHE A 335 58.54 43.41 14.87
N THR A 336 58.01 43.54 13.66
CA THR A 336 56.57 43.63 13.42
C THR A 336 55.94 42.24 13.56
N ARG A 337 55.07 42.04 14.55
CA ARG A 337 54.24 40.83 14.64
C ARG A 337 53.03 40.97 13.73
N ILE A 338 52.88 40.09 12.74
CA ILE A 338 51.67 40.00 11.91
C ILE A 338 50.75 38.95 12.53
N PHE A 339 49.57 39.38 12.99
CA PHE A 339 48.48 38.46 13.32
C PHE A 339 47.59 38.29 12.08
N VAL A 340 47.32 37.04 11.71
CA VAL A 340 46.34 36.72 10.66
C VAL A 340 44.99 36.46 11.35
N VAL A 341 44.01 37.31 11.10
CA VAL A 341 42.60 37.05 11.41
C VAL A 341 41.82 37.03 10.09
N ASN A 342 41.04 35.98 9.87
CA ASN A 342 40.26 35.77 8.65
C ASN A 342 39.32 36.96 8.37
N GLY A 343 39.50 37.59 7.20
CA GLY A 343 38.59 38.60 6.65
C GLY A 343 39.19 40.00 6.52
N GLY A 344 40.05 40.21 5.52
CA GLY A 344 40.51 41.54 5.09
C GLY A 344 41.66 42.12 5.92
N ILE A 345 42.71 42.58 5.23
CA ILE A 345 43.81 43.31 5.85
C ILE A 345 43.28 44.70 6.27
N ASN A 346 43.05 44.93 7.56
CA ASN A 346 42.95 46.27 8.12
C ASN A 346 44.30 46.64 8.73
N VAL A 347 45.04 47.53 8.05
CA VAL A 347 46.24 48.15 8.61
C VAL A 347 45.78 49.25 9.57
N LEU A 348 45.70 48.97 10.86
CA LEU A 348 45.69 50.03 11.86
C LEU A 348 47.14 50.49 12.07
N ALA A 349 47.44 51.72 11.66
CA ALA A 349 48.71 52.37 12.00
C ALA A 349 48.77 52.55 13.52
N ALA A 350 49.62 51.78 14.19
CA ALA A 350 49.93 52.00 15.60
C ALA A 350 50.88 53.21 15.72
N ALA A 351 50.44 54.25 16.44
CA ALA A 351 51.31 55.32 16.87
C ALA A 351 52.34 54.79 17.89
N PRO A 352 53.58 55.32 17.92
CA PRO A 352 54.63 54.79 18.78
C PRO A 352 54.29 54.98 20.26
N VAL A 353 54.17 53.88 21.00
CA VAL A 353 54.10 53.90 22.47
C VAL A 353 55.54 53.83 23.00
N ALA A 354 55.96 54.90 23.66
CA ALA A 354 57.23 54.92 24.38
C ALA A 354 57.12 54.09 25.65
N GLY A 355 57.93 53.04 25.74
CA GLY A 355 58.27 52.38 27.00
C GLY A 355 57.61 51.02 27.25
N GLY A 356 58.39 49.97 27.09
CA GLY A 356 58.41 48.83 28.02
C GLY A 356 57.27 47.82 27.94
N VAL A 357 57.64 46.63 27.47
CA VAL A 357 56.99 45.31 27.68
C VAL A 357 55.78 45.02 26.78
N ALA A 358 55.99 44.18 25.76
CA ALA A 358 54.92 43.64 24.91
C ALA A 358 54.67 42.16 25.22
N GLN A 359 53.41 41.82 25.54
CA GLN A 359 52.85 40.48 25.36
C GLN A 359 52.71 40.15 23.88
#